data_AF-A0A535RY25-F1
#
_entry.id   AF-A0A535RY25-F1
#
_cell.length_a   1.000
_cell.length_b   1.000
_cell.length_c   1.000
_cell.angle_alpha   90.00
_cell.angle_beta   90.00
_cell.angle_gamma   90.00
#
_symmetry.space_group_name_H-M   'P 1'
#
loop_
_entity.id
_entity.type
_entity.pdbx_description
1 polymer ?
#
loop_
_entity_poly.entity_id
_entity_poly.type
_entity_poly.pdbx_seq_one_letter_code
_entity_poly.pdbx_strand_id
1 'polypeptide(L)'
;MTTSTEAPRLAVEPIGVERWRITNQGVVSVRLFETWLPHGRFRGESTRHDRVIGSGESVTLDLRVRTSGAPGETVENAFLILRLDGWRVLARLAVRFDSKARPHPEVVMLTSQRSGFSGVEE
;
A
#
# COMPACT_ATOMS: atom_id res chain seq x y z
N MET A 1 -4.37 22.30 -7.87
CA MET A 1 -5.14 21.06 -7.61
C MET A 1 -5.59 21.13 -6.17
N THR A 2 -6.89 21.09 -5.91
CA THR A 2 -7.45 21.08 -4.56
C THR A 2 -7.34 19.67 -3.99
N THR A 3 -6.65 19.52 -2.86
CA THR A 3 -6.62 18.27 -2.10
C THR A 3 -8.03 17.95 -1.61
N SER A 4 -8.56 16.77 -1.98
CA SER A 4 -9.89 16.33 -1.54
C SER A 4 -9.95 16.24 -0.02
N THR A 5 -11.08 16.69 0.55
CA THR A 5 -11.35 16.58 1.99
C THR A 5 -11.93 15.22 2.39
N GLU A 6 -12.44 14.44 1.44
CA GLU A 6 -12.87 13.06 1.68
C GLU A 6 -11.68 12.11 1.62
N ALA A 7 -11.71 11.07 2.46
CA ALA A 7 -10.73 10.00 2.42
C ALA A 7 -10.74 9.30 1.05
N PRO A 8 -9.57 8.99 0.47
CA PRO A 8 -9.49 8.24 -0.78
C PRO A 8 -10.12 6.85 -0.60
N ARG A 9 -10.96 6.45 -1.55
CA ARG A 9 -11.53 5.10 -1.63
C ARG A 9 -10.70 4.29 -2.61
N LEU A 10 -9.80 3.46 -2.10
CA LEU A 10 -8.94 2.60 -2.91
C LEU A 10 -9.27 1.13 -2.67
N ALA A 11 -9.17 0.33 -3.73
CA ALA A 11 -8.89 -1.09 -3.63
C ALA A 11 -7.38 -1.29 -3.83
N VAL A 12 -6.79 -2.17 -3.03
CA VAL A 12 -5.39 -2.55 -3.12
C VAL A 12 -5.34 -4.07 -3.14
N GLU A 13 -4.79 -4.64 -4.21
CA GLU A 13 -4.84 -6.08 -4.47
C GLU A 13 -3.43 -6.59 -4.81
N PRO A 14 -2.91 -7.60 -4.09
CA PRO A 14 -1.72 -8.29 -4.53
C PRO A 14 -2.09 -9.18 -5.73
N ILE A 15 -1.42 -8.95 -6.86
CA ILE A 15 -1.46 -9.87 -8.01
C ILE A 15 -0.19 -10.74 -8.07
N GLY A 16 0.77 -10.45 -7.20
CA GLY A 16 1.94 -11.25 -6.87
C GLY A 16 2.64 -10.64 -5.64
N VAL A 17 3.71 -11.27 -5.17
CA VAL A 17 4.47 -10.78 -3.99
C VAL A 17 5.01 -9.37 -4.21
N GLU A 18 5.54 -9.15 -5.41
CA GLU A 18 6.15 -7.89 -5.84
C GLU A 18 5.23 -7.07 -6.73
N ARG A 19 4.01 -7.53 -7.02
CA ARG A 19 3.15 -6.87 -8.01
C ARG A 19 1.77 -6.59 -7.44
N TRP A 20 1.38 -5.32 -7.49
CA TRP A 20 0.22 -4.79 -6.78
C TRP A 20 -0.66 -3.97 -7.73
N ARG A 21 -1.97 -4.22 -7.69
CA ARG A 21 -2.96 -3.39 -8.37
C ARG A 21 -3.57 -2.42 -7.36
N ILE A 22 -3.63 -1.16 -7.74
CA ILE A 22 -4.32 -0.11 -6.99
C ILE A 22 -5.42 0.45 -7.87
N THR A 23 -6.65 0.35 -7.39
CA THR A 23 -7.85 0.83 -8.09
C THR A 23 -8.45 1.98 -7.31
N ASN A 24 -8.69 3.10 -7.98
CA ASN A 24 -9.43 4.19 -7.36
C ASN A 24 -10.94 3.94 -7.49
N GLN A 25 -11.58 3.61 -6.38
CA GLN A 25 -13.02 3.39 -6.28
C GLN A 25 -13.77 4.67 -5.85
N GLY A 26 -13.05 5.78 -5.66
CA GLY A 26 -13.61 7.09 -5.40
C GLY A 26 -13.98 7.83 -6.69
N VAL A 27 -14.74 8.90 -6.54
CA VAL A 27 -15.20 9.75 -7.65
C VAL A 27 -14.21 10.87 -8.00
N VAL A 28 -13.15 11.04 -7.21
CA VAL A 28 -12.09 12.05 -7.41
C VAL A 28 -10.78 11.35 -7.71
N SER A 29 -10.03 11.86 -8.69
CA SER A 29 -8.69 11.36 -9.00
C SER A 29 -7.74 11.53 -7.81
N VAL A 30 -6.82 10.58 -7.62
CA VAL A 30 -5.77 10.65 -6.60
C VAL A 30 -4.40 10.67 -7.24
N ARG A 31 -3.43 11.36 -6.63
CA ARG A 31 -2.03 11.29 -7.03
C ARG A 31 -1.26 10.43 -6.05
N LEU A 32 -0.67 9.35 -6.53
CA LEU A 32 0.24 8.48 -5.79
C LEU A 32 1.67 8.99 -5.93
N PHE A 33 2.29 9.30 -4.80
CA PHE A 33 3.66 9.80 -4.73
C PHE A 33 4.67 8.74 -4.35
N GLU A 34 4.29 7.79 -3.50
CA GLU A 34 5.27 6.92 -2.88
C GLU A 34 4.63 5.68 -2.27
N THR A 35 5.36 4.56 -2.30
CA THR A 35 4.98 3.34 -1.57
C THR A 35 6.16 2.73 -0.85
N TRP A 36 5.92 2.13 0.31
CA TRP A 36 6.94 1.34 1.02
C TRP A 36 6.30 0.25 1.87
N LEU A 37 7.10 -0.75 2.25
CA LEU A 37 6.69 -1.84 3.13
C LEU A 37 7.67 -1.90 4.32
N PRO A 38 7.27 -1.43 5.51
CA PRO A 38 8.21 -1.25 6.62
C PRO A 38 8.43 -2.51 7.48
N HIS A 39 7.65 -3.57 7.27
CA HIS A 39 7.65 -4.72 8.18
C HIS A 39 8.94 -5.53 8.07
N GLY A 40 9.65 -5.79 9.18
CA GLY A 40 10.99 -6.41 9.17
C GLY A 40 11.11 -7.73 8.39
N ARG A 41 10.00 -8.46 8.24
CA ARG A 41 9.92 -9.77 7.57
C ARG A 41 9.21 -9.79 6.21
N PHE A 42 8.59 -8.68 5.84
CA PHE A 42 7.96 -8.44 4.55
C PHE A 42 8.16 -6.96 4.22
N ARG A 43 9.33 -6.64 3.67
CA ARG A 43 9.82 -5.26 3.53
C ARG A 43 10.22 -4.89 2.13
N GLY A 44 10.09 -3.61 1.82
CA GLY A 44 10.55 -2.99 0.60
C GLY A 44 10.89 -1.54 0.89
N GLU A 45 12.01 -1.08 0.31
CA GLU A 45 12.42 0.32 0.40
C GLU A 45 11.38 1.24 -0.22
N SER A 46 11.47 2.52 0.14
CA SER A 46 10.59 3.51 -0.46
C SER A 46 10.78 3.60 -1.96
N THR A 47 9.68 3.50 -2.71
CA THR A 47 9.65 3.66 -4.16
C THR A 47 8.81 4.88 -4.48
N ARG A 48 9.43 5.89 -5.09
CA ARG A 48 8.74 7.09 -5.55
C ARG A 48 7.96 6.80 -6.82
N HIS A 49 6.78 7.40 -6.88
CA HIS A 49 5.86 7.39 -8.01
C HIS A 49 5.53 8.82 -8.38
N ASP A 50 5.05 8.99 -9.61
CA ASP A 50 4.31 10.18 -9.99
C ASP A 50 3.16 9.77 -10.91
N ARG A 51 2.11 9.22 -10.29
CA ARG A 51 0.99 8.63 -11.01
C ARG A 51 -0.33 9.21 -10.53
N VAL A 52 -1.13 9.70 -11.46
CA VAL A 52 -2.54 10.04 -11.21
C VAL A 52 -3.37 8.80 -11.53
N ILE A 53 -4.28 8.45 -10.62
CA ILE A 53 -5.25 7.37 -10.79
C ILE A 53 -6.64 8.02 -10.83
N GLY A 54 -7.23 8.08 -12.02
CA GLY A 54 -8.57 8.62 -12.23
C GLY A 54 -9.66 7.78 -11.54
N SER A 55 -10.86 8.33 -11.45
CA SER A 55 -12.02 7.62 -10.91
C SER A 55 -12.29 6.34 -11.71
N GLY A 56 -12.37 5.19 -11.03
CA GLY A 56 -12.56 3.88 -11.66
C GLY A 56 -11.31 3.30 -12.33
N GLU A 57 -10.21 4.05 -12.41
CA GLU A 57 -8.97 3.57 -13.03
C GLU A 57 -8.14 2.72 -12.08
N SER A 58 -7.26 1.92 -12.68
CA SER A 58 -6.30 1.08 -11.96
C SER A 58 -4.88 1.30 -12.46
N VAL A 59 -3.92 1.24 -11.54
CA VAL A 59 -2.49 1.15 -11.88
C VAL A 59 -1.92 -0.14 -11.31
N THR A 60 -0.96 -0.73 -12.02
CA THR A 60 -0.16 -1.85 -11.52
C THR A 60 1.24 -1.35 -11.17
N LEU A 61 1.72 -1.69 -9.98
CA LEU A 61 3.04 -1.37 -9.49
C LEU A 61 3.87 -2.65 -9.34
N ASP A 62 5.13 -2.57 -9.75
CA ASP A 62 6.16 -3.55 -9.40
C ASP A 62 7.02 -2.97 -8.26
N LEU A 63 7.02 -3.62 -7.11
CA LEU A 63 7.70 -3.23 -5.88
C LEU A 63 8.72 -4.30 -5.50
N ARG A 64 9.95 -3.91 -5.16
CA ARG A 64 10.95 -4.85 -4.66
C ARG A 64 10.61 -5.26 -3.23
N VAL A 65 10.39 -6.55 -2.99
CA VAL A 65 9.98 -7.08 -1.68
C VAL A 65 10.93 -8.17 -1.22
N ARG A 66 11.51 -7.96 -0.04
CA ARG A 66 12.26 -8.98 0.70
C ARG A 66 11.35 -9.64 1.73
N THR A 67 11.38 -10.96 1.76
CA THR A 67 10.54 -11.76 2.65
C THR A 67 11.37 -12.72 3.49
N SER A 68 10.90 -13.00 4.71
CA SER A 68 11.51 -13.98 5.60
C SER A 68 10.44 -14.63 6.48
N GLY A 69 10.16 -15.91 6.20
CA GLY A 69 9.18 -16.72 6.93
C GLY A 69 9.47 -18.19 6.76
N ALA A 70 9.14 -18.97 7.79
CA ALA A 70 9.20 -20.42 7.74
C ALA A 70 7.98 -20.99 6.99
N PRO A 71 8.07 -22.22 6.43
CA PRO A 71 6.91 -22.88 5.86
C PRO A 71 5.74 -22.97 6.84
N GLY A 72 4.53 -22.59 6.39
CA GLY A 72 3.31 -22.62 7.20
C GLY A 72 3.14 -21.42 8.16
N GLU A 73 4.12 -20.54 8.24
CA GLU A 73 4.05 -19.35 9.09
C GLU A 73 3.19 -18.24 8.46
N THR A 74 2.56 -17.43 9.30
CA THR A 74 1.90 -16.19 8.87
C THR A 74 2.55 -14.99 9.53
N VAL A 75 2.96 -14.02 8.71
CA VAL A 75 3.34 -12.69 9.17
C VAL A 75 2.09 -11.81 9.20
N GLU A 76 1.63 -11.52 10.40
CA GLU A 76 0.52 -10.60 10.67
C GLU A 76 1.01 -9.15 10.78
N ASN A 77 0.10 -8.18 10.61
CA ASN A 77 0.40 -6.75 10.78
C ASN A 77 1.52 -6.21 9.88
N ALA A 78 1.77 -6.84 8.73
CA ALA A 78 2.58 -6.22 7.69
C ALA A 78 1.76 -5.10 7.02
N PHE A 79 2.42 -4.17 6.36
CA PHE A 79 1.75 -3.07 5.67
C PHE A 79 2.37 -2.81 4.30
N LEU A 80 1.53 -2.52 3.32
CA LEU A 80 1.88 -1.70 2.18
C LEU A 80 1.32 -0.30 2.44
N ILE A 81 2.20 0.70 2.47
CA ILE A 81 1.82 2.08 2.71
C ILE A 81 1.88 2.85 1.40
N LEU A 82 0.81 3.61 1.12
CA LEU A 82 0.71 4.49 -0.04
C LEU A 82 0.66 5.94 0.47
N ARG A 83 1.58 6.79 0.01
CA ARG A 83 1.50 8.24 0.20
C ARG A 83 0.85 8.87 -1.01
N LEU A 84 -0.28 9.51 -0.76
CA LEU A 84 -1.04 10.27 -1.74
C LEU A 84 -0.98 11.76 -1.39
N ASP A 85 -1.60 12.59 -2.23
CA ASP A 85 -1.78 14.01 -1.94
C ASP A 85 -2.72 14.24 -0.75
N GLY A 86 -2.16 14.79 0.34
CA GLY A 86 -2.88 15.03 1.60
C GLY A 86 -3.29 13.76 2.38
N TRP A 87 -2.94 12.57 1.94
CA TRP A 87 -3.39 11.30 2.53
C TRP A 87 -2.30 10.22 2.57
N ARG A 88 -2.39 9.36 3.58
CA ARG A 88 -1.65 8.10 3.69
C ARG A 88 -2.66 6.97 3.78
N VAL A 89 -2.54 5.98 2.90
CA VAL A 89 -3.35 4.76 2.96
C VAL A 89 -2.49 3.62 3.46
N LEU A 90 -2.96 2.92 4.49
CA LEU A 90 -2.32 1.76 5.08
C LEU A 90 -3.11 0.52 4.68
N ALA A 91 -2.53 -0.29 3.80
CA ALA A 91 -3.03 -1.64 3.49
C ALA A 91 -2.39 -2.61 4.47
N ARG A 92 -3.16 -3.03 5.50
CA ARG A 92 -2.72 -4.06 6.43
C ARG A 92 -2.76 -5.41 5.73
N LEU A 93 -1.71 -6.18 5.93
CA LEU A 93 -1.48 -7.46 5.28
C LEU A 93 -1.42 -8.59 6.31
N ALA A 94 -1.95 -9.74 5.90
CA ALA A 94 -1.52 -11.04 6.40
C ALA A 94 -0.67 -11.69 5.29
N VAL A 95 0.53 -12.16 5.60
CA VAL A 95 1.42 -12.79 4.63
C VAL A 95 1.66 -14.23 5.05
N ARG A 96 0.96 -15.15 4.39
CA ARG A 96 1.07 -16.59 4.65
C ARG A 96 2.21 -17.18 3.83
N PHE A 97 3.09 -17.93 4.46
CA PHE A 97 4.14 -18.69 3.81
C PHE A 97 3.65 -20.11 3.54
N ASP A 98 3.67 -20.54 2.28
CA ASP A 98 3.26 -21.89 1.91
C ASP A 98 4.27 -22.96 2.40
N SER A 99 4.02 -24.23 2.10
CA SER A 99 4.91 -25.35 2.47
C SER A 99 6.32 -25.27 1.87
N LYS A 100 6.54 -24.37 0.91
CA LYS A 100 7.85 -24.09 0.29
C LYS A 100 8.43 -22.74 0.74
N ALA A 101 7.90 -22.17 1.83
CA ALA A 101 8.25 -20.84 2.31
C ALA A 101 8.06 -19.71 1.27
N ARG A 102 7.11 -19.86 0.33
CA ARG A 102 6.76 -18.78 -0.59
C ARG A 102 5.67 -17.90 0.03
N PRO A 103 5.83 -16.58 0.02
CA PRO A 103 4.88 -15.66 0.64
C PRO A 103 3.64 -15.45 -0.24
N HIS A 104 2.48 -15.40 0.39
CA HIS A 104 1.18 -15.10 -0.22
C HIS A 104 0.55 -13.95 0.59
N PRO A 105 0.75 -12.70 0.16
CA PRO A 105 0.15 -11.55 0.84
C PRO A 105 -1.34 -11.47 0.55
N GLU A 106 -2.10 -11.05 1.55
CA GLU A 106 -3.52 -10.74 1.48
C GLU A 106 -3.77 -9.39 2.15
N VAL A 107 -4.56 -8.52 1.51
CA VAL A 107 -4.98 -7.25 2.11
C VAL A 107 -6.19 -7.51 3.01
N VAL A 108 -5.99 -7.41 4.32
CA VAL A 108 -7.04 -7.70 5.31
C VAL A 108 -7.83 -6.45 5.69
N MET A 109 -7.23 -5.26 5.54
CA MET A 109 -7.86 -4.00 5.90
C MET A 109 -7.16 -2.83 5.20
N LEU A 110 -7.95 -1.83 4.80
CA LEU A 110 -7.46 -0.54 4.32
C LEU A 110 -7.90 0.56 5.28
N THR A 111 -6.97 1.43 5.65
CA THR A 111 -7.28 2.63 6.45
C THR A 111 -6.63 3.85 5.80
N SER A 112 -7.35 4.97 5.79
CA SER A 112 -6.89 6.23 5.22
C SER A 112 -6.71 7.26 6.34
N GLN A 113 -5.57 7.93 6.35
CA GLN A 113 -5.19 8.94 7.34
C GLN A 113 -4.78 10.22 6.61
N ARG A 114 -5.18 11.39 7.09
CA ARG A 114 -4.66 12.64 6.52
C ARG A 114 -3.15 12.73 6.75
N SER A 115 -2.41 13.06 5.70
CA SER A 115 -0.99 13.41 5.81
C SER A 115 -0.89 14.88 6.16
N GLY A 116 -0.52 15.18 7.41
CA GLY A 116 -0.43 16.55 7.93
C GLY A 116 -1.31 16.79 9.14
N PHE A 117 -0.91 16.22 10.29
CA PHE A 117 -1.11 16.80 11.62
C PHE A 117 0.10 16.42 12.48
N SER A 118 1.23 17.05 12.16
CA SER A 118 2.26 17.35 13.14
C SER A 118 2.49 18.84 12.98
N GLY A 119 1.74 19.64 13.75
CA GLY A 119 2.12 21.02 13.97
C GLY A 119 3.44 21.01 14.72
N VAL A 120 4.52 21.11 13.96
CA VAL A 120 5.75 21.76 14.42
C VAL A 120 6.06 22.78 13.33
N GLU A 121 5.53 23.98 13.53
CA GLU A 121 6.22 25.18 13.07
C GLU A 121 7.58 25.18 13.78
N GLU A 122 8.65 25.18 13.00
CA GLU A 122 9.92 25.82 13.37
C GLU A 122 10.15 26.98 12.40
#